data_AF-A0A031LKG9-F1
#
_entry.id   AF-A0A031LKG9-F1
#
_cell.length_a   1.000
_cell.length_b   1.000
_cell.length_c   1.000
_cell.angle_alpha   90.00
_cell.angle_beta   90.00
_cell.angle_gamma   90.00
#
_symmetry.space_group_name_H-M   'P 1'
#
loop_
_entity.id
_entity.type
_entity.pdbx_description
1 polymer ?
#
loop_
_entity_poly.entity_id
_entity_poly.type
_entity_poly.pdbx_seq_one_letter_code
_entity_poly.pdbx_strand_id
1 'polypeptide(L)'
;MERESISRYSSVLSTNSGLKVRSDQLIKAIYGLSETDLMVLKALTELNNATANQISKRINVNKSSVIKSLKILNERGFVERSKSRSAGKGRPTFVYTINIQLPSKIREDLKQLAESF
;
A
#
# COMPACT_ATOMS: atom_id res chain seq x y z
N MET A 1 10.89 15.65 10.01
CA MET A 1 11.06 14.86 8.77
C MET A 1 10.05 13.71 8.65
N GLU A 2 9.32 13.31 9.70
CA GLU A 2 8.43 12.13 9.68
C GLU A 2 6.96 12.37 9.29
N ARG A 3 6.51 13.61 9.08
CA ARG A 3 5.09 13.91 8.77
C ARG A 3 4.73 13.92 7.28
N GLU A 4 5.72 13.93 6.38
CA GLU A 4 5.46 14.02 4.93
C GLU A 4 5.04 12.68 4.30
N SER A 5 5.36 11.55 4.92
CA SER A 5 5.09 10.22 4.35
C SER A 5 3.60 9.83 4.40
N ILE A 6 2.87 10.27 5.44
CA ILE A 6 1.44 9.94 5.64
C ILE A 6 0.54 10.72 4.67
N SER A 7 0.98 11.91 4.24
CA SER A 7 0.20 12.81 3.37
C SER A 7 0.21 12.40 1.89
N ARG A 8 1.20 11.60 1.45
CA ARG A 8 1.49 11.41 0.02
C ARG A 8 0.36 10.73 -0.77
N TYR A 9 -0.36 9.78 -0.18
CA TYR A 9 -1.43 9.01 -0.84
C TYR A 9 -2.85 9.55 -0.58
N SER A 10 -2.98 10.66 0.13
CA SER A 10 -4.27 11.36 0.32
C SER A 10 -4.29 12.72 -0.38
N SER A 11 -3.32 12.96 -1.27
CA SER A 11 -3.18 14.22 -2.00
C SER A 11 -4.24 14.36 -3.09
N VAL A 12 -4.70 15.59 -3.30
CA VAL A 12 -5.63 15.94 -4.38
C VAL A 12 -4.81 16.43 -5.57
N LEU A 13 -4.94 15.73 -6.70
CA LEU A 13 -4.32 16.04 -7.97
C LEU A 13 -5.24 16.95 -8.78
N SER A 14 -4.67 17.85 -9.59
CA SER A 14 -5.42 18.65 -10.57
C SER A 14 -5.15 18.10 -11.96
N THR A 15 -6.21 17.83 -12.70
CA THR A 15 -6.12 17.41 -14.11
C THR A 15 -5.95 18.63 -15.02
N ASN A 16 -5.62 18.39 -16.29
CA ASN A 16 -5.47 19.44 -17.30
C ASN A 16 -6.77 20.23 -17.55
N SER A 17 -7.94 19.66 -17.23
CA SER A 17 -9.24 20.36 -17.28
C SER A 17 -9.59 21.10 -15.99
N GLY A 18 -8.71 21.11 -14.99
CA GLY A 18 -8.94 21.71 -13.67
C GLY A 18 -9.70 20.83 -12.68
N LEU A 19 -10.17 19.63 -13.09
CA LEU A 19 -10.84 18.69 -12.18
C LEU A 19 -9.88 18.23 -11.08
N LYS A 20 -10.43 18.10 -9.87
CA LYS A 20 -9.72 17.62 -8.68
C LYS A 20 -9.96 16.14 -8.48
N VAL A 21 -8.90 15.35 -8.41
CA VAL A 21 -8.97 13.89 -8.27
C VAL A 21 -8.16 13.46 -7.05
N ARG A 22 -8.71 12.58 -6.21
CA ARG A 22 -7.92 12.03 -5.10
C ARG A 22 -6.98 10.94 -5.61
N SER A 23 -5.70 11.05 -5.21
CA SER A 23 -4.66 10.10 -5.61
C SER A 23 -4.95 8.66 -5.18
N ASP A 24 -5.51 8.43 -4.00
CA ASP A 24 -5.94 7.11 -3.52
C ASP A 24 -6.94 6.43 -4.46
N GLN A 25 -7.93 7.19 -4.94
CA GLN A 25 -8.97 6.69 -5.82
C GLN A 25 -8.44 6.39 -7.23
N LEU A 26 -7.51 7.21 -7.71
CA LEU A 26 -6.82 6.95 -8.97
C LEU A 26 -5.99 5.67 -8.89
N ILE A 27 -5.19 5.52 -7.84
CA ILE A 27 -4.39 4.31 -7.57
C ILE A 27 -5.32 3.09 -7.46
N LYS A 28 -6.43 3.23 -6.73
CA LYS A 28 -7.43 2.16 -6.61
C LYS A 28 -7.94 1.70 -7.97
N ALA A 29 -8.32 2.64 -8.83
CA ALA A 29 -8.85 2.34 -10.15
C ALA A 29 -7.80 1.66 -11.05
N ILE A 30 -6.59 2.21 -11.12
CA ILE A 30 -5.53 1.72 -12.02
C ILE A 30 -5.02 0.34 -11.62
N TYR A 31 -4.90 0.09 -10.32
CA TYR A 31 -4.36 -1.17 -9.83
C TYR A 31 -5.44 -2.20 -9.46
N GLY A 32 -6.73 -1.86 -9.58
CA GLY A 32 -7.84 -2.74 -9.23
C GLY A 32 -7.87 -3.08 -7.73
N LEU A 33 -7.58 -2.09 -6.87
CA LEU A 33 -7.56 -2.28 -5.42
C LEU A 33 -8.97 -2.16 -4.81
N SER A 34 -9.21 -2.88 -3.73
CA SER A 34 -10.39 -2.72 -2.89
C SER A 34 -10.19 -1.64 -1.82
N GLU A 35 -11.28 -1.24 -1.15
CA GLU A 35 -11.19 -0.36 0.02
C GLU A 35 -10.34 -0.95 1.13
N THR A 36 -10.42 -2.26 1.35
CA THR A 36 -9.60 -2.95 2.35
C THR A 36 -8.11 -2.87 2.01
N ASP A 37 -7.74 -2.95 0.73
CA ASP A 37 -6.35 -2.82 0.30
C ASP A 37 -5.81 -1.41 0.59
N LEU A 38 -6.61 -0.37 0.32
CA LEU A 38 -6.26 1.01 0.67
C LEU A 38 -6.12 1.21 2.19
N MET A 39 -7.03 0.64 2.99
CA MET A 39 -6.95 0.70 4.45
C MET A 39 -5.68 0.02 4.98
N VAL A 40 -5.32 -1.13 4.42
CA VAL A 40 -4.08 -1.85 4.77
C VAL A 40 -2.84 -1.03 4.40
N LEU A 41 -2.80 -0.45 3.20
CA LEU A 41 -1.69 0.39 2.75
C LEU A 41 -1.51 1.63 3.62
N LYS A 42 -2.62 2.30 3.97
CA LYS A 42 -2.62 3.46 4.87
C LYS A 42 -2.13 3.09 6.27
N ALA A 43 -2.65 2.01 6.85
CA ALA A 43 -2.22 1.55 8.16
C ALA A 43 -0.73 1.18 8.18
N LEU A 44 -0.22 0.56 7.12
CA LEU A 44 1.19 0.21 7.01
C LEU A 44 2.09 1.46 6.89
N THR A 45 1.61 2.49 6.19
CA THR A 45 2.30 3.79 6.10
C THR A 45 2.41 4.45 7.48
N GLU A 46 1.35 4.39 8.30
CA GLU A 46 1.35 4.96 9.65
C GLU A 46 2.22 4.15 10.64
N LEU A 47 2.27 2.82 10.47
CA LEU A 47 3.03 1.92 11.34
C LEU A 47 4.51 1.78 10.94
N ASN A 48 4.91 2.25 9.74
CA ASN A 48 6.21 2.07 9.07
C ASN A 48 6.56 0.60 8.74
N ASN A 49 6.47 -0.29 9.72
CA ASN A 49 6.60 -1.74 9.55
C ASN A 49 5.60 -2.45 10.46
N ALA A 50 4.97 -3.51 9.95
CA ALA A 50 3.96 -4.21 10.73
C ALA A 50 3.73 -5.65 10.26
N THR A 51 3.33 -6.50 11.19
CA THR A 51 2.76 -7.82 10.89
C THR A 51 1.30 -7.69 10.49
N ALA A 52 0.77 -8.69 9.77
CA ALA A 52 -0.66 -8.76 9.44
C ALA A 52 -1.56 -8.68 10.69
N ASN A 53 -1.10 -9.17 11.85
CA ASN A 53 -1.84 -9.10 13.10
C ASN A 53 -1.92 -7.67 13.66
N GLN A 54 -0.82 -6.92 13.61
CA GLN A 54 -0.80 -5.52 14.04
C GLN A 54 -1.70 -4.66 13.14
N ILE A 55 -1.64 -4.87 11.83
CA ILE A 55 -2.50 -4.16 10.87
C ILE A 55 -3.98 -4.49 11.12
N SER A 56 -4.31 -5.78 11.24
CA SER A 56 -5.68 -6.24 11.53
C SER A 56 -6.28 -5.56 12.76
N LYS A 57 -5.52 -5.47 13.86
CA LYS A 57 -5.93 -4.74 15.07
C LYS A 57 -6.08 -3.24 14.82
N ARG A 58 -5.17 -2.63 14.06
CA ARG A 58 -5.15 -1.17 13.79
C ARG A 58 -6.37 -0.68 12.99
N ILE A 59 -6.85 -1.47 12.03
CA ILE A 59 -7.97 -1.10 11.16
C ILE A 59 -9.28 -1.83 11.49
N ASN A 60 -9.28 -2.68 12.53
CA ASN A 60 -10.42 -3.49 12.94
C ASN A 60 -11.00 -4.35 11.79
N VAL A 61 -10.12 -4.95 10.99
CA VAL A 61 -10.49 -5.87 9.90
C VAL A 61 -9.93 -7.25 10.23
N ASN A 62 -10.67 -8.31 9.88
CA ASN A 62 -10.24 -9.68 10.14
C ASN A 62 -8.87 -9.97 9.48
N LYS A 63 -8.06 -10.79 10.17
CA LYS A 63 -6.68 -11.08 9.77
C LYS A 63 -6.57 -11.73 8.39
N SER A 64 -7.54 -12.56 8.00
CA SER A 64 -7.55 -13.24 6.69
C SER A 64 -7.71 -12.25 5.53
N SER A 65 -8.61 -11.27 5.67
CA SER A 65 -8.78 -10.18 4.71
C SER A 65 -7.50 -9.33 4.62
N VAL A 66 -6.88 -9.00 5.75
CA VAL A 66 -5.59 -8.27 5.75
C VAL A 66 -4.49 -9.07 5.04
N ILE A 67 -4.39 -10.39 5.27
CA ILE A 67 -3.43 -11.25 4.58
C ILE A 67 -3.67 -11.26 3.07
N LYS A 68 -4.93 -11.34 2.63
CA LYS A 68 -5.31 -11.26 1.21
C LYS A 68 -4.86 -9.92 0.61
N SER A 69 -5.15 -8.82 1.28
CA SER A 69 -4.73 -7.48 0.86
C SER A 69 -3.22 -7.32 0.79
N LEU A 70 -2.49 -7.77 1.81
CA LEU A 70 -1.02 -7.73 1.81
C LEU A 70 -0.41 -8.57 0.68
N LYS A 71 -1.04 -9.70 0.31
CA LYS A 71 -0.63 -10.49 -0.86
C LYS A 71 -0.80 -9.69 -2.15
N ILE A 72 -1.97 -9.10 -2.37
CA ILE A 72 -2.26 -8.27 -3.56
C ILE A 72 -1.27 -7.10 -3.64
N LEU A 73 -1.11 -6.36 -2.54
CA LEU A 73 -0.20 -5.22 -2.48
C LEU A 73 1.26 -5.64 -2.73
N ASN A 74 1.68 -6.82 -2.26
CA ASN A 74 3.03 -7.32 -2.51
C ASN A 74 3.21 -7.72 -3.98
N GLU A 75 2.23 -8.41 -4.58
CA GLU A 75 2.23 -8.78 -6.00
C GLU A 75 2.24 -7.56 -6.92
N ARG A 76 1.64 -6.44 -6.50
CA ARG A 76 1.66 -5.17 -7.23
C ARG A 76 2.86 -4.28 -6.89
N GLY A 77 3.76 -4.74 -6.02
CA GLY A 77 4.99 -4.01 -5.67
C GLY A 77 4.78 -2.81 -4.74
N PHE A 78 3.64 -2.71 -4.06
CA PHE A 78 3.34 -1.65 -3.10
C PHE A 78 4.02 -1.87 -1.75
N VAL A 79 4.15 -3.14 -1.36
CA VAL A 79 4.73 -3.53 -0.08
C VAL A 79 5.76 -4.62 -0.27
N GLU A 80 6.76 -4.63 0.59
CA GLU A 80 7.74 -5.69 0.71
C GLU A 80 7.44 -6.54 1.94
N ARG A 81 7.92 -7.79 1.95
CA ARG A 81 7.82 -8.67 3.11
C ARG A 81 9.20 -9.23 3.46
N SER A 82 9.50 -9.26 4.74
CA SER A 82 10.70 -9.90 5.28
C SER A 82 10.34 -10.91 6.36
N LYS A 83 11.17 -11.95 6.52
CA LYS A 83 11.02 -12.90 7.63
C LYS A 83 11.48 -12.21 8.91
N SER A 84 10.65 -12.23 9.94
CA SER A 84 11.05 -11.80 11.27
C SER A 84 12.15 -12.73 11.81
N ARG A 85 13.25 -12.16 12.31
CA ARG A 85 14.39 -12.92 12.88
C ARG A 85 14.05 -13.60 14.21
N SER A 86 12.92 -13.28 14.84
CA SER A 86 12.53 -13.78 16.17
C SER A 86 11.84 -15.15 16.20
N ALA A 87 11.88 -15.92 15.10
CA ALA A 87 11.23 -17.23 15.06
C ALA A 87 12.13 -18.33 15.68
N GLY A 88 12.08 -18.46 17.02
CA GLY A 88 12.26 -19.76 17.66
C GLY A 88 11.21 -20.76 17.11
N LYS A 89 11.51 -22.07 17.17
CA LYS A 89 10.73 -23.20 16.60
C LYS A 89 9.22 -22.86 16.40
N GLY A 90 8.81 -22.58 15.17
CA GLY A 90 7.44 -22.19 14.83
C GLY A 90 7.26 -21.73 13.37
N ARG A 91 6.02 -21.36 12.99
CA ARG A 91 5.70 -20.86 11.64
C ARG A 91 6.39 -19.50 11.40
N PRO A 92 7.00 -19.26 10.23
CA PRO A 92 7.62 -17.98 9.91
C PRO A 92 6.63 -16.82 10.07
N THR A 93 7.02 -15.81 10.85
CA THR A 93 6.27 -14.55 10.96
C THR A 93 6.85 -13.55 9.97
N PHE A 94 5.98 -12.95 9.14
CA PHE A 94 6.38 -11.92 8.18
C PHE A 94 6.10 -10.53 8.72
N VAL A 95 7.03 -9.62 8.48
CA VAL A 95 6.88 -8.18 8.67
C VAL A 95 6.80 -7.54 7.30
N TYR A 96 5.87 -6.61 7.14
CA TYR A 96 5.63 -5.88 5.91
C TYR A 96 6.11 -4.44 6.05
N THR A 97 6.53 -3.84 4.95
CA THR A 97 6.97 -2.44 4.83
C THR A 97 6.50 -1.86 3.51
N ILE A 98 6.33 -0.54 3.44
CA ILE A 98 6.07 0.15 2.16
C ILE A 98 7.31 0.02 1.27
N ASN A 99 7.11 -0.28 -0.01
CA ASN A 99 8.20 -0.27 -0.98
C ASN A 99 8.69 1.17 -1.21
N ILE A 100 9.97 1.43 -0.94
CA ILE A 100 10.57 2.76 -1.10
C ILE A 100 10.56 3.26 -2.55
N GLN A 101 10.54 2.34 -3.52
CA GLN A 101 10.46 2.63 -4.96
C GLN A 101 9.01 2.76 -5.46
N LEU A 102 8.02 2.73 -4.57
CA LEU A 102 6.61 2.81 -4.98
C LEU A 102 6.28 4.08 -5.79
N PRO A 103 6.74 5.30 -5.42
CA PRO A 103 6.42 6.49 -6.20
C PRO A 103 6.99 6.47 -7.63
N SER A 104 8.23 6.00 -7.79
CA SER A 104 8.87 5.86 -9.11
C SER A 104 8.16 4.80 -9.94
N LYS A 105 7.79 3.68 -9.32
CA LYS A 105 7.00 2.62 -9.96
C LYS A 105 5.65 3.15 -10.46
N ILE A 106 4.88 3.85 -9.61
CA ILE A 106 3.56 4.37 -10.00
C ILE A 106 3.68 5.34 -11.17
N ARG A 107 4.71 6.20 -11.16
CA ARG A 107 4.96 7.12 -12.28
C ARG A 107 5.24 6.37 -13.58
N GLU A 108 6.02 5.30 -13.53
CA GLU A 108 6.37 4.51 -14.71
C GLU A 108 5.17 3.74 -15.25
N ASP A 109 4.43 3.06 -14.38
CA ASP A 109 3.19 2.35 -14.75
C ASP A 109 2.17 3.31 -15.40
N LEU A 110 2.03 4.54 -14.88
CA LEU A 110 1.16 5.56 -15.45
C LEU A 110 1.59 6.02 -16.85
N LYS A 111 2.90 6.15 -17.09
CA LYS A 111 3.43 6.51 -18.42
C LYS A 111 3.15 5.41 -19.42
N GLN A 112 3.45 4.16 -19.07
CA GLN A 112 3.20 3.00 -19.92
C GLN A 112 1.71 2.85 -20.24
N LEU A 113 0.83 3.09 -19.25
CA LEU A 113 -0.61 3.13 -19.47
C LEU A 113 -1.00 4.25 -20.44
N ALA A 114 -0.44 5.45 -20.30
CA ALA A 114 -0.72 6.56 -21.21
C ALA A 114 -0.25 6.27 -22.65
N GLU A 115 0.86 5.55 -22.82
CA GLU A 115 1.38 5.11 -24.12
C GLU A 115 0.57 3.97 -24.76
N SER A 116 -0.33 3.34 -24.01
CA SER A 116 -1.19 2.24 -24.50
C SER A 116 -2.52 2.70 -25.12
N PHE A 117 -2.80 4.01 -25.12
CA PHE A 117 -3.93 4.64 -25.80
C PHE A 117 -3.49 5.17 -27.17
#